data_AF-D4KZT3-F1
#
_entry.id   AF-D4KZT3-F1
#
_cell.length_a   1.000
_cell.length_b   1.000
_cell.length_c   1.000
_cell.angle_alpha   90.00
_cell.angle_beta   90.00
_cell.angle_gamma   90.00
#
_symmetry.space_group_name_H-M   'P 1'
#
loop_
_entity.id
_entity.type
_entity.pdbx_description
1 polymer ?
#
loop_
_entity_poly.entity_id
_entity_poly.type
_entity_poly.pdbx_seq_one_letter_code
_entity_poly.pdbx_strand_id
1 'polypeptide(L)'
;MGFRERRLGCRLYVDRQSDANILKKLDRMLVDGRFPNQTELIKRGIELAYEEVYGEAEEVKASHRQEIDVKKLAEEVARALKPEMEMLMAECEARVAATETPTPPTSALASTHDAPQDNTVSVTDDEAILPSQTFNFLKGLNDD
;
A
#
# COMPACT_ATOMS: atom_id res chain seq x y z
N MET A 1 18.35 -22.08 -24.75
CA MET A 1 17.57 -21.25 -25.68
C MET A 1 18.44 -20.06 -26.09
N GLY A 2 18.69 -19.85 -27.37
CA GLY A 2 19.53 -18.73 -27.84
C GLY A 2 18.77 -17.41 -27.75
N PHE A 3 19.40 -16.39 -27.15
CA PHE A 3 18.87 -15.03 -27.15
C PHE A 3 18.83 -14.51 -28.60
N ARG A 4 17.64 -14.46 -29.20
CA ARG A 4 17.44 -13.71 -30.45
C ARG A 4 17.40 -12.22 -30.11
N GLU A 5 18.41 -11.49 -30.55
CA GLU A 5 18.47 -10.04 -30.43
C GLU A 5 17.25 -9.42 -31.14
N ARG A 6 16.33 -8.83 -30.36
CA ARG A 6 15.18 -8.10 -30.89
C ARG A 6 15.65 -6.73 -31.33
N ARG A 7 15.78 -6.52 -32.64
CA ARG A 7 16.09 -5.21 -33.21
C ARG A 7 14.86 -4.32 -33.13
N LEU A 8 14.96 -3.20 -32.42
CA LEU A 8 13.92 -2.17 -32.41
C LEU A 8 13.95 -1.40 -33.74
N GLY A 9 12.89 -1.55 -34.54
CA GLY A 9 12.72 -0.79 -35.78
C GLY A 9 11.77 0.38 -35.57
N CYS A 10 12.30 1.55 -35.19
CA CYS A 10 11.52 2.79 -35.16
C CYS A 10 11.88 3.66 -36.37
N ARG A 11 10.91 3.95 -37.24
CA ARG A 11 11.04 4.91 -38.35
C ARG A 11 10.00 6.01 -38.18
N LEU A 12 10.46 7.25 -38.22
CA LEU A 12 9.61 8.44 -38.22
C LEU A 12 9.57 9.01 -39.62
N TYR A 13 8.37 9.29 -40.12
CA TYR A 13 8.19 9.85 -41.46
C TYR A 13 7.69 11.29 -41.42
N VAL A 14 8.22 12.15 -42.27
CA VAL A 14 7.89 13.59 -42.27
C VAL A 14 6.44 13.86 -42.71
N ASP A 15 5.90 13.00 -43.56
CA ASP A 15 4.55 13.07 -44.12
C ASP A 15 3.46 12.57 -43.17
N ARG A 16 3.83 11.79 -42.14
CA ARG A 16 2.92 11.41 -41.06
C ARG A 16 2.81 12.54 -40.06
N GLN A 17 1.59 13.06 -39.90
CA GLN A 17 1.34 14.19 -38.98
C GLN A 17 1.76 13.90 -37.52
N SER A 18 1.58 12.66 -37.04
CA SER A 18 2.02 12.22 -35.71
C SER A 18 3.54 12.36 -35.54
N ASP A 19 4.28 11.93 -36.56
CA ASP A 19 5.73 11.83 -36.56
C ASP A 19 6.35 13.21 -36.80
N ALA A 20 5.73 14.03 -37.65
CA ALA A 20 6.14 15.40 -37.90
C ALA A 20 6.19 16.25 -36.62
N ASN A 21 5.23 16.05 -35.71
CA ASN A 21 5.23 16.73 -34.41
C ASN A 21 6.40 16.28 -33.53
N ILE A 22 6.72 14.98 -33.55
CA ILE A 22 7.86 14.43 -32.81
C ILE A 22 9.16 14.98 -33.39
N LEU A 23 9.34 14.92 -34.71
CA LEU A 23 10.53 15.43 -35.40
C LEU A 23 10.77 16.91 -35.10
N LYS A 24 9.73 17.76 -35.16
CA LYS A 24 9.84 19.18 -34.76
C LYS A 24 10.32 19.37 -33.32
N LYS A 25 9.86 18.52 -32.39
CA LYS A 25 10.29 18.58 -30.98
C LYS A 25 11.75 18.15 -30.83
N LEU A 26 12.16 17.08 -31.51
CA LEU A 26 13.55 16.61 -31.52
C LEU A 26 14.49 17.67 -32.10
N ASP A 27 14.13 18.26 -33.24
CA ASP A 27 14.89 19.34 -33.87
C ASP A 27 15.03 20.54 -32.94
N ARG A 28 13.94 20.95 -32.28
CA ARG A 28 13.98 22.04 -31.31
C ARG A 28 14.92 21.74 -30.14
N MET A 29 14.93 20.50 -29.64
CA MET A 29 15.84 20.11 -28.55
C MET A 29 17.32 20.16 -28.98
N LEU A 30 17.61 19.91 -30.26
CA LEU A 30 18.95 20.06 -30.82
C LEU A 30 19.32 21.53 -31.03
N VAL A 31 18.40 22.34 -31.58
CA VAL A 31 18.61 23.79 -31.80
C VAL A 31 18.78 24.54 -30.48
N ASP A 32 17.98 24.19 -29.46
CA ASP A 32 18.09 24.73 -28.10
C ASP A 32 19.39 24.28 -27.40
N GLY A 33 20.19 23.38 -28.00
CA GLY A 33 21.43 22.88 -27.43
C GLY A 33 21.26 21.99 -26.21
N ARG A 34 20.06 21.43 -25.96
CA ARG A 34 19.81 20.51 -24.83
C ARG A 34 20.58 19.21 -24.96
N PHE A 35 20.90 18.83 -26.19
CA PHE A 35 21.74 17.69 -26.53
C PHE A 35 22.82 18.14 -27.51
N PRO A 36 24.04 17.62 -27.40
CA PRO A 36 25.17 18.04 -28.24
C PRO A 36 25.01 17.57 -29.69
N ASN A 37 24.29 16.47 -29.93
CA ASN A 37 24.01 15.94 -31.26
C ASN A 37 22.80 14.99 -31.22
N GLN A 38 22.33 14.59 -32.41
CA GLN A 38 21.20 13.67 -32.56
C GLN A 38 21.47 12.28 -31.95
N THR A 39 22.71 11.79 -32.00
CA THR A 39 23.07 10.48 -31.45
C THR A 39 22.88 10.42 -29.94
N GLU A 40 23.35 11.43 -29.21
CA GLU A 40 23.18 11.49 -27.75
C GLU A 40 21.71 11.67 -27.35
N LEU A 41 20.94 12.45 -28.12
CA LEU A 41 19.49 12.55 -27.94
C LEU A 41 18.81 11.18 -28.11
N ILE A 42 19.17 10.44 -29.16
CA ILE A 42 18.58 9.11 -29.44
C ILE A 42 19.00 8.11 -28.37
N LYS A 43 20.28 8.07 -27.98
CA LYS A 43 20.77 7.20 -26.90
C LYS A 43 19.98 7.43 -25.61
N ARG A 44 19.82 8.70 -25.20
CA ARG A 44 19.06 9.03 -24.00
C ARG A 44 17.58 8.63 -24.11
N GLY A 45 16.97 8.81 -25.28
CA GLY A 45 15.61 8.34 -25.53
C GLY A 45 15.47 6.82 -25.41
N ILE A 46 16.45 6.07 -25.91
CA ILE A 46 16.49 4.61 -25.78
C ILE A 46 16.67 4.21 -24.30
N GLU A 47 17.61 4.83 -23.58
CA GLU A 47 17.81 4.59 -22.14
C GLU A 47 16.51 4.76 -21.35
N LEU A 48 15.77 5.85 -21.59
CA LEU A 48 14.48 6.11 -20.92
C LEU A 48 13.44 5.02 -21.23
N ALA A 49 13.36 4.57 -22.48
CA ALA A 49 12.45 3.48 -22.86
C ALA A 49 12.86 2.13 -22.25
N TYR A 50 14.17 1.87 -22.12
CA TYR A 50 14.67 0.69 -21.42
C TYR A 50 14.36 0.76 -19.92
N GLU A 51 14.52 1.93 -19.29
CA GLU A 51 14.18 2.15 -17.88
C GLU A 51 12.66 2.01 -17.65
N GLU A 52 11.81 2.45 -18.57
CA GLU A 52 10.35 2.27 -18.46
C GLU A 52 9.93 0.79 -18.51
N VAL A 53 10.60 -0.02 -19.32
CA VAL A 53 10.22 -1.43 -19.55
C VAL A 53 10.96 -2.40 -18.61
N TYR A 54 12.22 -2.11 -18.31
CA TYR A 54 13.15 -2.99 -17.60
C TYR A 54 13.81 -2.32 -16.40
N GLY A 55 13.59 -1.03 -16.19
CA GLY A 55 13.92 -0.41 -14.92
C GLY A 55 13.06 -1.08 -13.87
N GLU A 56 13.68 -1.88 -13.02
CA GLU A 56 13.10 -2.28 -11.75
C GLU A 56 12.55 -1.04 -11.07
N ALA A 57 11.50 -1.21 -10.26
CA ALA A 57 10.88 -0.20 -9.42
C ALA A 57 11.91 0.48 -8.48
N GLU A 58 12.77 1.31 -9.03
CA GLU A 58 13.63 2.28 -8.36
C GLU A 58 12.77 3.48 -7.95
N GLU A 59 11.50 3.26 -7.59
CA GLU A 59 10.77 4.14 -6.67
C GLU A 59 11.53 4.24 -5.32
N VAL A 60 12.50 3.37 -5.06
CA VAL A 60 13.41 3.47 -3.92
C VAL A 60 14.51 4.53 -4.11
N LYS A 61 14.82 5.00 -5.34
CA LYS A 61 15.79 6.10 -5.55
C LYS A 61 15.21 7.51 -5.43
N ALA A 62 13.91 7.62 -5.17
CA ALA A 62 13.30 8.84 -4.62
C ALA A 62 13.45 8.94 -3.09
N SER A 63 14.12 7.99 -2.43
CA SER A 63 14.42 8.08 -0.98
C SER A 63 15.43 9.20 -0.63
N HIS A 64 15.91 9.96 -1.61
CA HIS A 64 16.83 11.06 -1.35
C HIS A 64 16.10 12.35 -0.95
N ARG A 65 15.55 12.41 0.28
CA ARG A 65 15.64 13.58 1.19
C ARG A 65 14.81 13.56 2.47
N GLN A 66 14.22 12.44 2.86
CA GLN A 66 13.75 12.31 4.23
C GLN A 66 13.99 10.88 4.71
N GLU A 67 15.28 10.57 4.86
CA GLU A 67 15.67 9.41 5.68
C GLU A 67 15.25 9.75 7.11
N ILE A 68 14.06 9.28 7.49
CA ILE A 68 13.59 9.40 8.86
C ILE A 68 14.60 8.63 9.71
N ASP A 69 15.31 9.34 10.58
CA ASP A 69 16.14 8.69 11.60
C ASP A 69 15.18 7.93 12.54
N VAL A 70 14.98 6.65 12.24
CA VAL A 70 14.08 5.75 12.95
C VAL A 70 14.38 5.74 14.44
N LYS A 71 15.65 5.94 14.82
CA LYS A 71 16.07 6.05 16.22
C LYS A 71 15.53 7.32 16.86
N LYS A 72 15.65 8.46 16.20
CA LYS A 72 15.11 9.75 16.68
C LYS A 72 13.58 9.71 16.80
N LEU A 73 12.90 9.09 15.84
CA LEU A 73 11.45 8.89 15.90
C LEU A 73 11.05 8.01 17.09
N ALA A 74 11.74 6.88 17.29
CA ALA A 74 11.48 5.98 18.41
C ALA A 74 11.70 6.68 19.77
N GLU A 75 12.75 7.49 19.89
CA GLU A 75 13.02 8.28 21.10
C GLU A 75 11.93 9.34 21.37
N GLU A 76 11.41 9.98 20.33
CA GLU A 76 10.35 10.99 20.44
C GLU A 76 9.00 10.36 20.81
N VAL A 77 8.66 9.22 20.19
CA VAL A 77 7.48 8.42 20.55
C VAL A 77 7.55 7.94 22.00
N ALA A 78 8.70 7.40 22.42
CA ALA A 78 8.89 6.98 23.81
C ALA A 78 8.77 8.14 24.79
N ARG A 79 9.31 9.32 24.45
CA ARG A 79 9.20 10.53 25.28
C ARG A 79 7.76 11.02 25.40
N ALA A 80 6.99 10.96 24.33
CA ALA A 80 5.59 11.39 24.31
C ALA A 80 4.69 10.44 25.11
N LEU A 81 4.88 9.12 24.98
CA LEU A 81 4.01 8.11 25.59
C LEU A 81 4.31 7.85 27.08
N LYS A 82 5.55 8.06 27.53
CA LYS A 82 5.95 7.79 28.92
C LYS A 82 5.09 8.48 29.99
N PRO A 83 4.80 9.80 29.92
CA PRO A 83 3.96 10.46 30.93
C PRO A 83 2.50 10.00 30.90
N GLU A 84 1.95 9.66 29.73
CA GLU A 84 0.57 9.14 29.63
C GLU A 84 0.44 7.78 30.32
N MET A 85 1.43 6.90 30.11
CA MET A 85 1.48 5.59 30.76
C MET A 85 1.58 5.72 32.30
N GLU A 86 2.42 6.64 32.79
CA GLU A 86 2.60 6.89 34.22
C GLU A 86 1.31 7.43 34.88
N MET A 87 0.61 8.34 34.19
CA MET A 87 -0.68 8.87 34.65
C MET A 87 -1.76 7.77 34.73
N LEU A 88 -1.87 6.91 33.72
CA LEU A 88 -2.84 5.80 33.71
C LEU A 88 -2.56 4.78 34.82
N MET A 89 -1.28 4.52 35.10
CA MET A 89 -0.87 3.64 36.21
C MET A 89 -1.24 4.25 37.56
N ALA A 90 -0.96 5.53 37.78
CA ALA A 90 -1.32 6.23 39.01
C ALA A 90 -2.84 6.29 39.23
N GLU A 91 -3.63 6.47 38.16
CA GLU A 91 -5.08 6.43 38.22
C GLU A 91 -5.59 5.03 38.62
N CYS A 92 -5.02 3.97 38.04
CA CYS A 92 -5.35 2.60 38.42
C CYS A 92 -5.02 2.33 39.89
N GLU A 93 -3.84 2.74 40.36
CA GLU A 93 -3.41 2.57 41.76
C GLU A 93 -4.32 3.33 42.73
N ALA A 94 -4.72 4.56 42.39
CA ALA A 94 -5.65 5.34 43.20
C ALA A 94 -7.03 4.70 43.29
N ARG A 95 -7.52 4.11 42.20
CA ARG A 95 -8.80 3.39 42.17
C ARG A 95 -8.74 2.10 43.00
N VAL A 96 -7.63 1.36 42.93
CA VAL A 96 -7.41 0.16 43.75
C VAL A 96 -7.37 0.52 45.23
N ALA A 97 -6.61 1.56 45.61
CA ALA A 97 -6.54 2.03 46.99
C ALA A 97 -7.89 2.56 47.53
N ALA A 98 -8.71 3.20 46.69
CA ALA A 98 -10.04 3.66 47.08
C ALA A 98 -11.03 2.51 47.37
N THR A 99 -10.88 1.37 46.67
CA THR A 99 -11.67 0.14 46.93
C THR A 99 -11.23 -0.66 48.16
N GLU A 100 -10.10 -0.33 48.80
CA GLU A 100 -9.61 -1.00 50.01
C GLU A 100 -10.16 -0.42 51.33
N THR A 101 -11.05 0.56 51.29
CA THR A 101 -11.77 0.98 52.51
C THR A 101 -12.81 -0.10 52.86
N PRO A 102 -12.64 -0.88 53.95
CA PRO A 102 -13.57 -1.97 54.27
C PRO A 102 -14.78 -1.39 55.00
N THR A 103 -15.92 -1.33 54.33
CA THR A 103 -17.22 -1.35 55.01
C THR A 103 -17.84 -2.75 54.86
N PRO A 104 -18.30 -3.37 55.96
CA PRO A 104 -18.61 -4.80 56.01
C PRO A 104 -19.89 -5.17 55.21
N PRO A 105 -20.06 -6.45 54.84
CA PRO A 105 -21.08 -6.88 53.89
C PRO A 105 -22.44 -7.02 54.58
N THR A 106 -23.51 -6.58 53.90
CA THR A 106 -24.87 -7.05 54.22
C THR A 106 -25.33 -7.97 53.09
N SER A 107 -25.46 -9.24 53.45
CA SER A 107 -25.98 -10.35 52.66
C SER A 107 -27.36 -10.06 52.06
N ALA A 108 -27.59 -10.55 50.83
CA ALA A 108 -28.83 -11.23 50.47
C ALA A 108 -28.62 -12.09 49.22
N LEU A 109 -28.52 -13.40 49.47
CA LEU A 109 -28.72 -14.45 48.48
C LEU A 109 -30.18 -14.43 48.02
N ALA A 110 -30.41 -14.34 46.71
CA ALA A 110 -31.61 -14.81 46.03
C ALA A 110 -31.16 -15.07 44.58
N SER A 111 -30.73 -16.28 44.20
CA SER A 111 -31.54 -17.49 44.01
C SER A 111 -32.82 -17.23 43.23
N THR A 112 -32.69 -17.17 41.90
CA THR A 112 -33.65 -17.82 41.00
C THR A 112 -32.93 -18.23 39.73
N HIS A 113 -32.59 -19.51 39.68
CA HIS A 113 -32.46 -20.26 38.45
C HIS A 113 -33.84 -20.28 37.78
N ASP A 114 -33.95 -19.73 36.58
CA ASP A 114 -35.04 -20.05 35.68
C ASP A 114 -34.50 -20.20 34.26
N ALA A 115 -34.27 -21.44 33.87
CA ALA A 115 -34.44 -21.94 32.52
C ALA A 115 -35.60 -22.95 32.63
N PRO A 116 -36.57 -23.00 31.69
CA PRO A 116 -36.24 -23.43 30.33
C PRO A 116 -37.18 -22.91 29.21
N GLN A 117 -36.72 -22.93 27.96
CA GLN A 117 -37.26 -23.80 26.89
C GLN A 117 -36.74 -23.34 25.52
N ASP A 118 -36.06 -24.30 24.92
CA ASP A 118 -35.71 -24.46 23.52
C ASP A 118 -36.82 -23.96 22.58
N ASN A 119 -36.49 -22.95 21.77
CA ASN A 119 -37.12 -22.67 20.50
C ASN A 119 -36.00 -22.31 19.52
N THR A 120 -35.55 -23.34 18.82
CA THR A 120 -34.87 -23.29 17.53
C THR A 120 -35.32 -22.11 16.68
N VAL A 121 -34.43 -21.13 16.52
CA VAL A 121 -34.39 -20.30 15.31
C VAL A 121 -32.97 -20.38 14.78
N SER A 122 -32.89 -21.12 13.69
CA SER A 122 -31.74 -21.43 12.85
C SER A 122 -30.77 -20.26 12.67
N VAL A 123 -29.50 -20.59 12.89
CA VAL A 123 -28.33 -19.96 12.27
C VAL A 123 -28.64 -19.74 10.79
N THR A 124 -28.80 -18.48 10.37
CA THR A 124 -28.62 -18.14 8.96
C THR A 124 -27.12 -18.13 8.72
N ASP A 125 -26.58 -19.28 8.32
CA ASP A 125 -25.40 -19.31 7.47
C ASP A 125 -25.79 -18.53 6.22
N ASP A 126 -25.28 -17.32 6.12
CA ASP A 126 -25.37 -16.49 4.93
C ASP A 126 -24.39 -17.09 3.90
N GLU A 127 -24.69 -18.31 3.46
CA GLU A 127 -24.04 -18.90 2.30
C GLU A 127 -24.60 -18.16 1.09
N ALA A 128 -23.97 -17.03 0.79
CA ALA A 128 -24.22 -16.24 -0.40
C ALA A 128 -24.13 -17.20 -1.59
N ILE A 129 -25.28 -17.64 -2.10
CA ILE A 129 -25.36 -18.48 -3.29
C ILE A 129 -24.80 -17.63 -4.43
N LEU A 130 -23.52 -17.84 -4.72
CA LEU A 130 -22.83 -17.14 -5.79
C LEU A 130 -23.60 -17.42 -7.09
N PRO A 131 -24.05 -16.38 -7.81
CA PRO A 131 -24.73 -16.57 -9.07
C PRO A 131 -23.87 -17.43 -10.00
N SER A 132 -24.48 -18.30 -10.79
CA SER A 132 -23.76 -19.20 -11.72
C SER A 132 -22.81 -18.45 -12.68
N GLN A 133 -23.06 -17.16 -12.90
CA GLN A 133 -22.17 -16.25 -13.62
C GLN A 133 -20.82 -16.05 -12.92
N THR A 134 -20.78 -15.95 -11.59
CA THR A 134 -19.56 -15.82 -10.79
C THR A 134 -18.70 -17.08 -10.87
N PHE A 135 -19.33 -18.26 -10.93
CA PHE A 135 -18.62 -19.54 -11.05
C PHE A 135 -17.90 -19.69 -12.40
N ASN A 136 -18.50 -19.23 -13.49
CA ASN A 136 -17.86 -19.26 -14.81
C ASN A 136 -16.67 -18.30 -14.92
N PHE A 137 -16.71 -17.18 -14.20
CA PHE A 137 -15.61 -16.22 -14.17
C PHE A 137 -14.37 -16.78 -13.47
N LEU A 138 -14.56 -17.52 -12.36
CA LEU A 138 -13.48 -18.21 -11.66
C LEU A 138 -12.90 -19.37 -12.45
N LYS A 139 -13.75 -20.08 -13.23
CA LYS A 139 -13.28 -21.18 -14.07
C LYS A 139 -12.32 -20.72 -15.17
N GLY A 140 -12.53 -19.53 -15.74
CA GLY A 140 -11.66 -18.95 -16.77
C GLY A 140 -10.31 -18.42 -16.25
N LEU A 141 -10.11 -18.31 -14.93
CA LEU A 141 -8.87 -17.82 -14.32
C LEU A 141 -7.82 -18.93 -14.08
N ASN A 142 -8.19 -20.20 -14.20
CA ASN A 142 -7.28 -21.34 -13.98
C ASN A 142 -6.74 -21.97 -15.29
N ASP A 143 -7.14 -21.44 -16.44
CA ASP A 143 -6.74 -21.97 -17.76
C ASP A 143 -5.64 -21.14 -18.45
N ASP A 144 -4.90 -20.29 -17.72
CA ASP A 144 -3.64 -19.65 -18.16
C ASP A 144 -2.40 -20.25 -17.47
#